data_AF-A0A8T5R902-F1
#
_entry.id   AF-A0A8T5R902-F1
#
_cell.length_a   1.000
_cell.length_b   1.000
_cell.length_c   1.000
_cell.angle_alpha   90.00
_cell.angle_beta   90.00
_cell.angle_gamma   90.00
#
_symmetry.space_group_name_H-M   'P 1'
#
loop_
_entity.id
_entity.type
_entity.pdbx_description
1 polymer ?
#
loop_
_entity_poly.entity_id
_entity_poly.type
_entity_poly.pdbx_seq_one_letter_code
_entity_poly.pdbx_strand_id
1 'polypeptide(L)'
;MRLERCLAILLLVALATVPAALAHSGDDDHSLDSRDLERGFSYKYWFEEAGTLEYACTYHPDEMSGRFLIREGAPSDGVFVDLRDTRLVHNDTAMLFLELEVAPDAYVEFVNHDQDVHRIAQTRFTPVGAEESSSASLPLALAAGVLGLVLFLGRRPGAP
;
A
#
# COMPACT_ATOMS: atom_id res chain seq x y z
N MET A 1 -23.87 -59.36 -32.95
CA MET A 1 -22.59 -59.89 -32.43
C MET A 1 -21.53 -58.82 -32.72
N ARG A 2 -21.07 -58.08 -31.71
CA ARG A 2 -19.74 -58.22 -31.06
C ARG A 2 -18.61 -58.18 -32.10
N LEU A 3 -17.57 -57.35 -32.06
CA LEU A 3 -16.88 -56.71 -30.93
C LEU A 3 -15.79 -55.78 -31.52
N GLU A 4 -15.45 -54.71 -30.79
CA GLU A 4 -14.10 -54.12 -30.68
C GLU A 4 -13.34 -53.60 -31.90
N ARG A 5 -13.25 -52.26 -32.01
CA ARG A 5 -11.94 -51.60 -32.14
C ARG A 5 -11.87 -50.35 -31.27
N CYS A 6 -11.04 -50.47 -30.26
CA CYS A 6 -10.53 -49.44 -29.38
C CYS A 6 -10.02 -48.23 -30.17
N LEU A 7 -10.52 -47.04 -29.86
CA LEU A 7 -9.72 -45.84 -30.01
C LEU A 7 -10.03 -44.91 -28.84
N ALA A 8 -9.26 -45.09 -27.78
CA ALA A 8 -9.20 -44.17 -26.66
C ALA A 8 -8.76 -42.82 -27.20
N ILE A 9 -9.66 -41.83 -27.17
CA ILE A 9 -9.32 -40.44 -27.44
C ILE A 9 -8.50 -39.97 -26.24
N LEU A 10 -7.19 -39.82 -26.49
CA LEU A 10 -6.20 -39.36 -25.56
C LEU A 10 -6.57 -37.92 -25.13
N LEU A 11 -7.01 -37.78 -23.89
CA LEU A 11 -7.26 -36.51 -23.22
C LEU A 11 -5.92 -35.82 -22.93
N LEU A 12 -5.45 -34.97 -23.84
CA LEU A 12 -4.33 -34.05 -23.59
C LEU A 12 -4.87 -32.80 -22.90
N VAL A 13 -5.19 -32.91 -21.61
CA VAL A 13 -5.23 -31.74 -20.73
C VAL A 13 -3.78 -31.39 -20.44
N ALA A 14 -3.28 -30.37 -21.15
CA ALA A 14 -2.04 -29.72 -20.77
C ALA A 14 -2.29 -29.02 -19.42
N LEU A 15 -1.97 -29.70 -18.33
CA LEU A 15 -1.76 -29.07 -17.03
C LEU A 15 -0.55 -28.15 -17.21
N ALA A 16 -0.79 -26.88 -17.53
CA ALA A 16 0.18 -25.85 -17.19
C ALA A 16 0.22 -25.83 -15.67
N THR A 17 1.19 -26.54 -15.10
CA THR A 17 1.56 -26.37 -13.70
C THR A 17 2.11 -24.96 -13.59
N VAL A 18 1.25 -24.01 -13.20
CA VAL A 18 1.73 -22.80 -12.54
C VAL A 18 2.49 -23.35 -11.33
N PRO A 19 3.83 -23.16 -11.21
CA PRO A 19 4.50 -23.55 -9.99
C PRO A 19 3.75 -22.82 -8.88
N ALA A 20 3.27 -23.56 -7.88
CA ALA A 20 2.78 -22.94 -6.67
C ALA A 20 3.92 -22.05 -6.19
N ALA A 21 3.73 -20.73 -6.32
CA ALA A 21 4.60 -19.75 -5.71
C ALA A 21 4.74 -20.21 -4.27
N LEU A 22 5.97 -20.47 -3.85
CA LEU A 22 6.26 -20.79 -2.46
C LEU A 22 5.89 -19.53 -1.69
N ALA A 23 4.66 -19.48 -1.20
CA ALA A 23 4.17 -18.43 -0.33
C ALA A 23 5.02 -18.53 0.95
N HIS A 24 6.11 -17.79 0.98
CA HIS A 24 6.93 -17.64 2.16
C HIS A 24 6.19 -16.66 3.05
N SER A 25 5.44 -17.17 4.04
CA SER A 25 4.79 -16.33 5.04
C SER A 25 5.85 -15.49 5.76
N GLY A 26 5.79 -14.18 5.56
CA GLY A 26 6.58 -13.19 6.28
C GLY A 26 6.23 -13.16 7.77
N ASP A 27 7.08 -12.49 8.53
CA ASP A 27 7.11 -12.43 9.99
C ASP A 27 5.75 -12.05 10.62
N ASP A 28 5.56 -12.39 11.90
CA ASP A 28 4.30 -12.35 12.67
C ASP A 28 3.67 -10.94 12.85
N ASP A 29 4.15 -9.94 12.12
CA ASP A 29 3.74 -8.54 12.21
C ASP A 29 2.76 -8.09 11.11
N HIS A 30 2.32 -9.01 10.25
CA HIS A 30 1.42 -8.76 9.11
C HIS A 30 1.94 -7.67 8.15
N SER A 31 3.24 -7.34 8.23
CA SER A 31 3.86 -6.36 7.34
C SER A 31 4.12 -6.96 5.96
N LEU A 32 4.02 -6.12 4.94
CA LEU A 32 4.40 -6.52 3.59
C LEU A 32 5.93 -6.67 3.54
N ASP A 33 6.41 -7.90 3.39
CA ASP A 33 7.81 -8.21 3.08
C ASP A 33 7.87 -9.46 2.19
N SER A 34 8.21 -9.26 0.92
CA SER A 34 8.24 -10.35 -0.05
C SER A 34 9.43 -11.29 0.12
N ARG A 35 10.44 -10.89 0.92
CA ARG A 35 11.82 -11.41 0.81
C ARG A 35 12.34 -11.27 -0.63
N ASP A 36 13.47 -11.92 -0.91
CA ASP A 36 14.11 -11.90 -2.20
C ASP A 36 13.27 -12.67 -3.23
N LEU A 37 12.82 -11.95 -4.25
CA LEU A 37 12.13 -12.46 -5.42
C LEU A 37 13.14 -12.60 -6.55
N GLU A 38 13.53 -13.84 -6.84
CA GLU A 38 14.26 -14.16 -8.05
C GLU A 38 13.36 -14.03 -9.29
N ARG A 39 13.98 -13.96 -10.46
CA ARG A 39 13.26 -14.01 -11.73
C ARG A 39 12.27 -15.18 -11.80
N GLY A 40 11.06 -14.86 -12.19
CA GLY A 40 9.93 -15.78 -12.37
C GLY A 40 9.18 -16.09 -11.07
N PHE A 41 9.62 -15.57 -9.92
CA PHE A 41 8.96 -15.81 -8.63
C PHE A 41 7.88 -14.76 -8.39
N SER A 42 6.88 -15.14 -7.58
CA SER A 42 5.85 -14.22 -7.13
C SER A 42 5.63 -14.29 -5.62
N TYR A 43 5.10 -13.19 -5.08
CA TYR A 43 4.71 -13.04 -3.68
C TYR A 43 3.33 -12.41 -3.59
N LYS A 44 2.49 -12.95 -2.69
CA LYS A 44 1.11 -12.51 -2.48
C LYS A 44 0.94 -11.93 -1.08
N TYR A 45 0.33 -10.75 -1.02
CA TYR A 45 0.01 -10.04 0.21
C TYR A 45 -1.48 -9.72 0.27
N TRP A 46 -2.12 -9.91 1.42
CA TRP A 46 -3.53 -9.62 1.66
C TRP A 46 -3.67 -8.34 2.49
N PHE A 47 -4.58 -7.46 2.09
CA PHE A 47 -4.84 -6.21 2.81
C PHE A 47 -5.90 -6.44 3.89
N GLU A 48 -5.52 -6.35 5.16
CA GLU A 48 -6.44 -6.61 6.27
C GLU A 48 -7.13 -5.34 6.81
N GLU A 49 -6.42 -4.21 6.80
CA GLU A 49 -6.87 -2.97 7.43
C GLU A 49 -6.96 -1.81 6.42
N ALA A 50 -8.06 -1.04 6.49
CA ALA A 50 -8.23 0.18 5.71
C ALA A 50 -7.19 1.24 6.11
N GLY A 51 -6.55 1.85 5.12
CA GLY A 51 -5.44 2.77 5.35
C GLY A 51 -4.66 3.08 4.09
N THR A 52 -3.46 3.62 4.29
CA THR A 52 -2.46 3.82 3.23
C THR A 52 -1.24 2.96 3.55
N LEU A 53 -0.93 2.01 2.68
CA LEU A 53 0.28 1.18 2.75
C LEU A 53 1.27 1.67 1.71
N GLU A 54 2.39 2.25 2.14
CA GLU A 54 3.52 2.61 1.29
C GLU A 54 4.54 1.46 1.28
N TYR A 55 5.14 1.21 0.12
CA TYR A 55 6.14 0.16 -0.07
C TYR A 55 7.28 0.63 -0.97
N ALA A 56 8.42 -0.04 -0.87
CA ALA A 56 9.54 0.13 -1.78
C ALA A 56 10.32 -1.18 -1.99
N CYS A 57 11.04 -1.27 -3.10
CA CYS A 57 12.08 -2.28 -3.28
C CYS A 57 13.28 -1.93 -2.40
N THR A 58 13.79 -2.86 -1.59
CA THR A 58 14.93 -2.59 -0.70
C THR A 58 16.26 -2.42 -1.47
N TYR A 59 16.34 -2.90 -2.72
CA TYR A 59 17.55 -2.76 -3.55
C TYR A 59 17.54 -1.48 -4.40
N HIS A 60 16.36 -1.02 -4.81
CA HIS A 60 16.16 0.15 -5.67
C HIS A 60 15.01 1.03 -5.12
N PRO A 61 15.16 1.60 -3.92
CA PRO A 61 14.05 2.24 -3.20
C PRO A 61 13.53 3.52 -3.86
N ASP A 62 14.39 4.23 -4.60
CA ASP A 62 14.05 5.49 -5.24
C ASP A 62 13.25 5.26 -6.55
N GLU A 63 13.53 4.16 -7.26
CA GLU A 63 12.90 3.83 -8.55
C GLU A 63 11.68 2.92 -8.42
N MET A 64 11.63 2.07 -7.38
CA MET A 64 10.60 1.04 -7.19
C MET A 64 9.82 1.24 -5.90
N SER A 65 9.12 2.36 -5.78
CA SER A 65 8.21 2.64 -4.68
C SER A 65 6.76 2.79 -5.16
N GLY A 66 5.83 2.70 -4.22
CA GLY A 66 4.42 2.92 -4.46
C GLY A 66 3.61 2.93 -3.18
N ARG A 67 2.29 3.11 -3.31
CA ARG A 67 1.34 3.01 -2.22
C ARG A 67 0.02 2.39 -2.64
N PHE A 68 -0.60 1.66 -1.72
CA PHE A 68 -1.97 1.19 -1.80
C PHE A 68 -2.85 2.06 -0.92
N LEU A 69 -3.96 2.51 -1.50
CA LEU A 69 -5.03 3.19 -0.81
C LEU A 69 -6.15 2.19 -0.54
N ILE A 70 -6.18 1.67 0.68
CA ILE A 70 -7.05 0.56 1.08
C ILE A 70 -8.35 1.13 1.65
N ARG A 71 -9.45 1.03 0.89
CA ARG A 71 -10.72 1.67 1.22
C ARG A 71 -11.93 0.84 0.83
N GLU A 72 -12.97 0.92 1.64
CA GLU A 72 -14.28 0.34 1.32
C GLU A 72 -14.80 0.84 -0.04
N GLY A 73 -15.39 -0.06 -0.82
CA GLY A 73 -15.95 0.24 -2.15
C GLY A 73 -14.93 0.34 -3.29
N ALA A 74 -13.64 0.21 -3.01
CA ALA A 74 -12.62 0.00 -4.04
C ALA A 74 -12.70 -1.43 -4.63
N PRO A 75 -12.01 -1.73 -5.74
CA PRO A 75 -11.96 -3.08 -6.28
C PRO A 75 -11.38 -4.08 -5.27
N SER A 76 -12.10 -5.18 -5.05
CA SER A 76 -11.66 -6.29 -4.20
C SER A 76 -10.98 -7.42 -4.98
N ASP A 77 -10.91 -7.29 -6.30
CA ASP A 77 -10.20 -8.24 -7.14
C ASP A 77 -8.69 -8.17 -6.86
N GLY A 78 -8.02 -9.31 -6.99
CA GLY A 78 -6.57 -9.36 -6.86
C GLY A 78 -5.87 -8.45 -7.88
N VAL A 79 -4.87 -7.71 -7.42
CA VAL A 79 -4.03 -6.85 -8.26
C VAL A 79 -2.72 -7.57 -8.57
N PHE A 80 -2.26 -7.48 -9.82
CA PHE A 80 -0.95 -7.98 -10.21
C PHE A 80 0.02 -6.81 -10.43
N VAL A 81 1.19 -6.92 -9.81
CA VAL A 81 2.31 -6.00 -9.95
C VAL A 81 3.45 -6.75 -10.63
N ASP A 82 3.76 -6.37 -11.86
CA ASP A 82 4.90 -6.94 -12.59
C ASP A 82 6.17 -6.11 -12.35
N LEU A 83 7.24 -6.73 -11.88
CA LEU A 83 8.50 -6.06 -11.53
C LEU A 83 9.49 -6.02 -12.71
N ARG A 84 9.08 -6.49 -13.90
CA ARG A 84 9.89 -6.54 -15.15
C ARG A 84 10.46 -5.21 -15.62
N ASP A 85 9.79 -4.15 -15.23
CA ASP A 85 10.09 -2.77 -15.52
C ASP A 85 9.72 -2.02 -14.24
N THR A 86 10.39 -0.93 -13.92
CA THR A 86 9.88 0.16 -13.07
C THR A 86 8.65 0.86 -13.70
N ARG A 87 7.79 0.08 -14.35
CA ARG A 87 6.55 0.39 -15.06
C ARG A 87 5.50 -0.53 -14.46
N LEU A 88 4.95 -0.10 -13.34
CA LEU A 88 3.67 -0.60 -12.86
C LEU A 88 2.64 -0.16 -13.90
N VAL A 89 2.32 -1.01 -14.87
CA VAL A 89 1.54 -0.61 -16.05
C VAL A 89 0.09 -0.33 -15.64
N HIS A 90 -0.24 0.95 -15.53
CA HIS A 90 -1.48 1.48 -16.07
C HIS A 90 -1.12 2.48 -17.18
N ASN A 91 -1.35 2.11 -18.45
CA ASN A 91 -1.25 3.00 -19.62
C ASN A 91 0.12 3.69 -19.87
N ASP A 92 1.15 2.87 -20.09
CA ASP A 92 2.36 3.22 -20.85
C ASP A 92 3.27 4.37 -20.39
N THR A 93 3.15 4.83 -19.16
CA THR A 93 4.15 5.74 -18.54
C THR A 93 5.02 4.93 -17.59
N ALA A 94 6.29 4.71 -17.92
CA ALA A 94 7.28 4.43 -16.88
C ALA A 94 7.31 5.67 -15.97
N MET A 95 7.38 5.51 -14.65
CA MET A 95 8.03 6.41 -13.68
C MET A 95 7.55 6.09 -12.25
N LEU A 96 8.51 6.03 -11.32
CA LEU A 96 8.45 6.58 -9.96
C LEU A 96 7.03 6.65 -9.36
N PHE A 97 6.73 5.74 -8.43
CA PHE A 97 5.55 5.78 -7.57
C PHE A 97 4.23 5.34 -8.21
N LEU A 98 3.85 4.07 -7.98
CA LEU A 98 2.50 3.59 -8.26
C LEU A 98 1.56 3.94 -7.12
N GLU A 99 0.35 4.40 -7.46
CA GLU A 99 -0.75 4.51 -6.52
C GLU A 99 -1.92 3.66 -7.03
N LEU A 100 -2.41 2.74 -6.19
CA LEU A 100 -3.57 1.90 -6.50
C LEU A 100 -4.59 1.93 -5.37
N GLU A 101 -5.87 1.93 -5.73
CA GLU A 101 -6.96 1.73 -4.78
C GLU A 101 -7.36 0.26 -4.74
N VAL A 102 -7.52 -0.28 -3.53
CA VAL A 102 -7.91 -1.68 -3.28
C VAL A 102 -8.87 -1.74 -2.10
N ALA A 103 -9.77 -2.72 -2.09
CA ALA A 103 -10.63 -2.97 -0.93
C ALA A 103 -9.83 -3.65 0.21
N PRO A 104 -10.30 -3.54 1.47
CA PRO A 104 -9.98 -4.55 2.47
C PRO A 104 -10.30 -5.96 1.95
N ASP A 105 -9.55 -6.95 2.41
CA ASP A 105 -9.57 -8.35 1.96
C ASP A 105 -9.14 -8.58 0.49
N ALA A 106 -8.78 -7.54 -0.26
CA ALA A 106 -8.10 -7.72 -1.55
C ALA A 106 -6.68 -8.27 -1.34
N TYR A 107 -6.08 -8.77 -2.41
CA TYR A 107 -4.66 -9.12 -2.41
C TYR A 107 -3.91 -8.41 -3.54
N VAL A 108 -2.60 -8.23 -3.34
CA VAL A 108 -1.65 -7.90 -4.41
C VAL A 108 -0.70 -9.07 -4.61
N GLU A 109 -0.40 -9.38 -5.86
CA GLU A 109 0.63 -10.35 -6.25
C GLU A 109 1.75 -9.63 -7.01
N PHE A 110 2.93 -9.57 -6.40
CA PHE A 110 4.15 -9.07 -7.01
C PHE A 110 4.82 -10.21 -7.78
N VAL A 111 5.11 -10.03 -9.06
CA VAL A 111 5.76 -11.04 -9.90
C VAL A 111 7.05 -10.46 -10.44
N ASN A 112 8.18 -11.07 -10.10
CA ASN A 112 9.45 -10.68 -10.69
C ASN A 112 9.61 -11.32 -12.05
N HIS A 113 9.73 -10.53 -13.10
CA HIS A 113 10.16 -10.99 -14.41
C HIS A 113 11.43 -10.29 -14.91
N ASP A 114 11.99 -9.37 -14.12
CA ASP A 114 13.28 -8.73 -14.38
C ASP A 114 14.41 -9.77 -14.23
N GLN A 115 15.61 -9.45 -14.74
CA GLN A 115 16.84 -10.21 -14.50
C GLN A 115 17.34 -10.02 -13.07
N ASP A 116 17.06 -8.86 -12.48
CA ASP A 116 17.53 -8.50 -11.15
C ASP A 116 16.65 -9.10 -10.06
N VAL A 117 17.23 -9.29 -8.86
CA VAL A 117 16.50 -9.72 -7.67
C VAL A 117 15.82 -8.51 -7.05
N HIS A 118 14.57 -8.68 -6.62
CA HIS A 118 13.78 -7.63 -5.97
C HIS A 118 13.28 -8.08 -4.60
N ARG A 119 13.19 -7.16 -3.65
CA ARG A 119 12.51 -7.40 -2.37
C ARG A 119 11.62 -6.23 -2.07
N ILE A 120 10.32 -6.45 -2.08
CA ILE A 120 9.31 -5.45 -1.80
C ILE A 120 9.02 -5.47 -0.31
N ALA A 121 9.21 -4.32 0.34
CA ALA A 121 8.96 -4.16 1.76
C ALA A 121 8.10 -2.92 2.02
N GLN A 122 7.22 -3.03 3.02
CA GLN A 122 6.47 -1.91 3.57
C GLN A 122 7.44 -0.87 4.13
N THR A 123 7.25 0.38 3.73
CA THR A 123 7.99 1.52 4.29
C THR A 123 7.17 2.24 5.35
N ARG A 124 5.84 2.27 5.19
CA ARG A 124 4.91 2.90 6.12
C ARG A 124 3.50 2.33 5.95
N PHE A 125 2.78 2.18 7.06
CA PHE A 125 1.33 2.04 7.06
C PHE A 125 0.69 3.16 7.87
N THR A 126 -0.37 3.76 7.33
CA THR A 126 -1.15 4.82 7.98
C THR A 126 -2.62 4.39 8.02
N PRO A 127 -3.15 3.95 9.18
CA PRO A 127 -4.54 3.53 9.27
C PRO A 127 -5.48 4.72 9.11
N VAL A 128 -6.70 4.46 8.62
CA VAL A 128 -7.74 5.49 8.51
C VAL A 128 -8.00 6.09 9.90
N GLY A 129 -7.96 7.42 10.01
CA GLY A 129 -8.19 8.15 11.27
C GLY A 129 -6.96 8.38 12.14
N ALA A 130 -5.77 7.93 11.74
CA ALA A 130 -4.52 8.17 12.48
C ALA A 130 -4.15 9.67 12.60
N GLU A 131 -4.55 10.50 11.63
CA GLU A 131 -4.17 11.91 11.58
C GLU A 131 -4.90 12.79 12.62
N GLU A 132 -6.07 12.38 13.11
CA GLU A 132 -6.82 13.15 14.13
C GLU A 132 -6.24 13.01 15.55
N SER A 133 -5.31 12.08 15.76
CA SER A 133 -4.71 11.83 17.09
C SER A 133 -3.42 12.62 17.36
N SER A 134 -2.93 13.41 16.39
CA SER A 134 -1.69 14.21 16.52
C SER A 134 -1.93 15.71 16.68
N SER A 135 -3.10 16.13 17.18
CA SER A 135 -3.28 17.46 17.79
C SER A 135 -3.43 17.31 19.30
N ALA A 136 -2.36 16.87 19.96
CA ALA A 136 -2.28 16.91 21.40
C ALA A 136 -2.47 18.37 21.87
N SER A 137 -3.44 18.51 22.77
CA SER A 137 -3.92 19.75 23.36
C SER A 137 -2.77 20.59 23.94
N LEU A 138 -2.70 21.87 23.56
CA LEU A 138 -2.01 22.86 24.39
C LEU A 138 -2.79 22.97 25.72
N PRO A 139 -2.17 22.76 26.89
CA PRO A 139 -2.84 23.03 28.14
C PRO A 139 -3.05 24.54 28.29
N LEU A 140 -4.29 24.92 28.57
CA LEU A 140 -4.70 26.26 28.99
C LEU A 140 -3.99 26.60 30.31
N ALA A 141 -2.85 27.30 30.26
CA ALA A 141 -2.22 27.86 31.46
C ALA A 141 -1.36 29.09 31.16
N LEU A 142 -1.53 30.11 32.02
CA LEU A 142 -0.85 31.42 32.08
C LEU A 142 -1.34 32.52 31.12
N ALA A 143 -2.57 32.97 31.35
CA ALA A 143 -2.90 34.40 31.22
C ALA A 143 -2.84 35.04 32.61
N ALA A 144 -1.63 35.30 33.11
CA ALA A 144 -1.42 36.12 34.30
C ALA A 144 -0.25 37.08 34.03
N GLY A 145 -0.57 38.38 34.03
CA GLY A 145 0.40 39.46 34.06
C GLY A 145 0.63 40.12 32.69
N VAL A 146 -0.07 41.21 32.42
CA VAL A 146 0.43 42.60 32.48
C VAL A 146 -0.75 43.47 32.02
N LEU A 147 -1.61 43.89 32.95
CA LEU A 147 -2.55 44.98 32.68
C LEU A 147 -1.83 46.28 33.02
N GLY A 148 -1.33 46.93 31.97
CA GLY A 148 -0.67 48.21 32.04
C GLY A 148 -1.59 49.27 32.65
N LEU A 149 -1.08 49.90 33.71
CA LEU A 149 -1.55 51.16 34.25
C LEU A 149 -1.40 52.25 33.17
N VAL A 150 -2.48 52.59 32.47
CA VAL A 150 -2.56 53.83 31.69
C VAL A 150 -3.56 54.75 32.39
N LEU A 151 -3.02 55.58 33.29
CA LEU A 151 -3.66 56.80 33.76
C LEU A 151 -3.84 57.74 32.55
N PHE A 152 -5.07 57.92 32.09
CA PHE A 152 -5.45 59.06 31.25
C PHE A 152 -6.78 59.64 31.74
N LEU A 153 -6.72 60.38 32.86
CA LEU A 153 -7.80 61.28 33.27
C LEU A 153 -7.75 62.53 32.38
N GLY A 154 -8.37 62.44 31.20
CA GLY A 154 -8.57 63.55 30.29
C GLY A 154 -10.06 63.91 30.19
N ARG A 155 -10.52 64.79 31.10
CA ARG A 155 -11.82 65.49 31.03
C ARG A 155 -12.10 66.02 29.62
N ARG A 156 -13.34 65.82 29.13
CA ARG A 156 -13.94 66.77 28.17
C ARG A 156 -15.36 67.18 28.60
N PRO A 157 -15.76 68.42 28.28
CA PRO A 157 -16.86 69.15 28.92
C PRO A 157 -18.16 69.09 28.12
N GLY A 158 -19.28 69.39 28.77
CA GLY A 158 -20.55 69.69 28.10
C GLY A 158 -21.63 70.10 29.10
N ALA A 159 -21.97 71.39 29.08
CA ALA A 159 -22.98 72.11 29.87
C ALA A 159 -24.43 71.63 29.56
N PRO A 160 -25.52 72.20 30.14
CA PRO A 160 -25.80 73.64 30.32
C PRO A 160 -25.58 74.21 31.72
#